data_AF-A0A7W0R6F3-F1
#
_entry.id   AF-A0A7W0R6F3-F1
#
_cell.length_a   1.000
_cell.length_b   1.000
_cell.length_c   1.000
_cell.angle_alpha   90.00
_cell.angle_beta   90.00
_cell.angle_gamma   90.00
#
_symmetry.space_group_name_H-M   'P 1'
#
loop_
_entity.id
_entity.type
_entity.pdbx_description
1 polymer ?
#
loop_
_entity_poly.entity_id
_entity_poly.type
_entity_poly.pdbx_seq_one_letter_code
_entity_poly.pdbx_strand_id
1 'polypeptide(L)' 'MSRTTRPDGLRTRLDELLEEYRATLHDSLEGLTEQEARASLVPSKTTLLGLLKHV' A
#
# COMPACT_ATOMS: atom_id res chain seq x y z
N MET A 1 -24.72 27.18 -1.16
CA MET A 1 -24.33 25.77 -1.40
C MET A 1 -23.19 25.39 -0.47
N SER A 2 -23.45 25.28 0.84
CA SER A 2 -22.42 24.94 1.82
C SER A 2 -22.36 23.42 1.96
N ARG A 3 -21.37 22.80 1.32
CA ARG A 3 -21.04 21.38 1.53
C ARG A 3 -20.37 21.25 2.89
N THR A 4 -21.18 21.01 3.91
CA THR A 4 -20.69 20.57 5.21
C THR A 4 -20.23 19.13 5.02
N THR A 5 -18.91 18.93 5.00
CA THR A 5 -18.31 17.60 4.98
C THR A 5 -18.75 16.84 6.23
N ARG A 6 -19.72 15.94 6.09
CA ARG A 6 -20.15 15.05 7.18
C ARG A 6 -18.99 14.10 7.50
N PRO A 7 -18.62 13.89 8.78
CA PRO A 7 -17.49 13.04 9.17
C PRO A 7 -17.57 11.63 8.59
N ASP A 8 -18.79 11.11 8.39
CA ASP A 8 -19.01 9.80 7.77
C ASP A 8 -18.48 9.74 6.33
N GLY A 9 -18.62 10.83 5.56
CA GLY A 9 -18.12 10.89 4.18
C GLY A 9 -16.60 10.95 4.10
N LEU A 10 -15.93 11.61 5.08
CA LEU A 10 -14.47 11.57 5.17
C LEU A 10 -13.96 10.18 5.54
N ARG A 11 -14.67 9.49 6.44
CA ARG A 11 -14.29 8.15 6.85
C ARG A 11 -14.46 7.15 5.71
N THR A 12 -15.58 7.18 5.00
CA THR A 12 -15.77 6.38 3.78
C THR A 12 -14.69 6.68 2.74
N ARG A 13 -14.39 7.96 2.50
CA ARG A 13 -13.33 8.33 1.54
C ARG A 13 -11.94 7.84 1.96
N LEU A 14 -11.65 7.89 3.26
CA LEU A 14 -10.40 7.37 3.80
C LEU A 14 -10.32 5.84 3.64
N ASP A 15 -11.42 5.12 3.93
CA ASP A 15 -11.47 3.67 3.79
C ASP A 15 -11.27 3.24 2.32
N GLU A 16 -11.89 3.94 1.36
CA GLU A 16 -11.66 3.73 -0.08
C GLU A 16 -10.18 3.89 -0.46
N LEU A 17 -9.55 4.98 -0.01
CA LEU A 17 -8.14 5.27 -0.29
C LEU A 17 -7.20 4.22 0.33
N LEU A 18 -7.52 3.77 1.55
CA LEU A 18 -6.75 2.73 2.21
C LEU A 18 -6.87 1.38 1.48
N GLU A 19 -8.06 1.06 0.97
CA GLU A 19 -8.28 -0.18 0.22
C GLU A 19 -7.54 -0.17 -1.12
N GLU A 20 -7.62 0.92 -1.89
CA GLU A 20 -6.84 1.08 -3.12
C GLU A 20 -5.33 0.96 -2.87
N TYR A 21 -4.85 1.57 -1.79
CA TYR A 21 -3.43 1.50 -1.43
C TYR A 21 -3.01 0.07 -1.07
N ARG A 22 -3.82 -0.65 -0.28
CA ARG A 22 -3.56 -2.05 0.07
C ARG A 22 -3.57 -2.95 -1.17
N ALA A 23 -4.53 -2.78 -2.07
CA ALA A 23 -4.59 -3.51 -3.33
C ALA A 23 -3.32 -3.28 -4.16
N THR A 24 -2.90 -2.03 -4.31
CA THR A 24 -1.66 -1.67 -5.04
C THR A 24 -0.41 -2.33 -4.43
N LEU A 25 -0.33 -2.40 -3.09
CA LEU A 25 0.77 -3.10 -2.41
C LEU A 25 0.74 -4.60 -2.69
N HIS A 26 -0.43 -5.22 -2.65
CA HIS A 26 -0.58 -6.64 -2.96
C HIS A 26 -0.19 -6.95 -4.41
N ASP A 27 -0.70 -6.16 -5.37
CA ASP A 27 -0.41 -6.32 -6.79
C ASP A 27 1.08 -6.13 -7.11
N SER A 28 1.79 -5.31 -6.32
CA SER A 28 3.25 -5.16 -6.47
C SER A 28 4.04 -6.45 -6.19
N LEU A 29 3.44 -7.42 -5.50
CA LEU A 29 4.02 -8.74 -5.24
C LEU A 29 3.51 -9.82 -6.20
N GLU A 30 2.51 -9.53 -7.04
CA GLU A 30 1.91 -10.53 -7.91
C GLU A 30 2.95 -11.09 -8.90
N GLY A 31 3.00 -12.42 -9.01
CA GLY A 31 3.94 -13.11 -9.89
C GLY A 31 5.37 -13.25 -9.37
N LEU A 32 5.70 -12.66 -8.21
CA LEU A 32 7.00 -12.84 -7.57
C LEU A 32 7.01 -14.06 -6.65
N THR A 33 8.09 -14.83 -6.71
CA THR A 33 8.43 -15.79 -5.67
C THR A 33 8.89 -15.06 -4.40
N GLU A 34 8.81 -15.73 -3.26
CA GLU A 34 9.28 -15.16 -1.99
C GLU A 34 10.78 -14.82 -2.03
N GLN A 35 11.57 -15.61 -2.75
CA GLN A 35 13.00 -15.36 -2.95
C GLN A 35 13.23 -14.06 -3.72
N GLU A 36 12.45 -13.82 -4.78
CA GLU A 36 12.53 -12.59 -5.58
C GLU A 36 12.08 -11.36 -4.78
N ALA A 37 10.99 -11.45 -4.01
CA ALA A 37 10.50 -10.35 -3.17
C ALA A 37 11.50 -9.95 -2.06
N ARG A 38 12.38 -10.87 -1.66
CA ARG A 38 13.43 -10.67 -0.65
C ARG A 38 14.78 -10.25 -1.26
N ALA A 39 14.91 -10.17 -2.58
CA ALA A 39 16.14 -9.73 -3.22
C ALA A 39 16.41 -8.24 -2.95
N SER A 40 17.69 -7.89 -2.77
CA SER A 40 18.11 -6.49 -2.61
C SER A 40 18.07 -5.80 -3.97
N LEU A 41 17.29 -4.72 -4.10
CA LEU A 41 17.15 -3.99 -5.37
C LEU A 41 18.20 -2.89 -5.55
N VAL A 42 18.86 -2.52 -4.46
CA VAL A 42 19.91 -1.48 -4.38
C VAL A 42 20.98 -1.92 -3.37
N PRO A 43 22.16 -1.27 -3.31
CA PRO A 43 23.22 -1.61 -2.35
C PRO A 43 22.85 -1.41 -0.85
N SER A 44 21.69 -0.83 -0.55
CA SER A 44 21.15 -0.77 0.81
C SER A 44 20.43 -2.08 1.17
N LYS A 45 20.10 -2.28 2.46
CA LYS A 45 19.32 -3.44 2.92
C LYS A 45 17.84 -3.44 2.47
N THR A 46 17.48 -2.60 1.51
CA THR A 46 16.10 -2.40 1.07
C THR A 46 15.69 -3.51 0.10
N THR A 47 14.69 -4.29 0.49
CA THR A 47 14.01 -5.28 -0.35
C THR A 47 12.56 -4.89 -0.51
N LEU A 48 11.87 -5.35 -1.57
CA LEU A 48 10.44 -5.04 -1.76
C LEU A 48 9.62 -5.51 -0.56
N LEU A 49 9.85 -6.74 -0.10
CA LEU A 49 9.22 -7.26 1.12
C LEU A 49 9.63 -6.49 2.38
N GLY A 50 10.86 -5.98 2.44
CA GLY A 50 11.33 -5.15 3.55
C GLY A 50 10.60 -3.82 3.65
N LEU A 51 10.27 -3.20 2.51
CA LEU A 51 9.47 -1.98 2.45
C LEU A 51 8.01 -2.25 2.87
N LEU A 52 7.41 -3.31 2.34
CA LEU A 52 6.02 -3.67 2.66
C LEU A 52 5.83 -4.05 4.14
N LYS A 53 6.84 -4.64 4.79
CA LYS A 53 6.79 -4.96 6.23
C LYS A 53 6.81 -3.76 7.17
N HIS A 54 7.14 -2.57 6.67
CA HIS A 54 7.18 -1.34 7.49
C HIS A 54 5.87 -0.55 7.43
N VAL A 55 4.93 -0.97 6.59
CA VAL A 55 3.59 -0.40 6.44
C VAL A 55 2.61 -1.12 7.36
#